data_AF-A0A7C1XG61-F1
#
_entry.id   AF-A0A7C1XG61-F1
#
_cell.length_a   1.000
_cell.length_b   1.000
_cell.length_c   1.000
_cell.angle_alpha   90.00
_cell.angle_beta   90.00
_cell.angle_gamma   90.00
#
_symmetry.space_group_name_H-M   'P 1'
#
loop_
_entity.id
_entity.type
_entity.pdbx_description
1 polymer ?
#
loop_
_entity_poly.entity_id
_entity_poly.type
_entity_poly.pdbx_seq_one_letter_code
_entity_poly.pdbx_strand_id
1 'polypeptide(L)'
;MIERLLAIDGIMAICQFRDDGAFVRGFGLLPEEQMMGLSKFAHDYKRIVQGNADQLSMFTQMSGWTPPDGWMVRGPEMTVCSVANLVCVFNNSEGSLNEVMERLREAAHW
;
A
#
# COMPACT_ATOMS: atom_id res chain seq x y z
N MET A 1 -10.74 11.59 1.82
CA MET A 1 -10.42 11.41 3.25
C MET A 1 -10.25 9.92 3.47
N ILE A 2 -9.02 9.46 3.73
CA ILE A 2 -8.64 8.04 3.64
C ILE A 2 -9.33 7.14 4.68
N GLU A 3 -9.83 7.71 5.78
CA GLU A 3 -10.61 7.00 6.81
C GLU A 3 -11.86 6.30 6.24
N ARG A 4 -12.43 6.83 5.14
CA ARG A 4 -13.59 6.21 4.49
C ARG A 4 -13.29 4.84 3.91
N LEU A 5 -12.01 4.55 3.66
CA LEU A 5 -11.58 3.23 3.21
C LEU A 5 -11.83 2.16 4.29
N LEU A 6 -11.91 2.52 5.58
CA LEU A 6 -12.28 1.57 6.65
C LEU A 6 -13.69 0.98 6.50
N ALA A 7 -14.54 1.56 5.65
CA ALA A 7 -15.85 0.98 5.33
C ALA A 7 -15.77 -0.21 4.35
N ILE A 8 -14.59 -0.49 3.79
CA ILE A 8 -14.36 -1.64 2.91
C ILE A 8 -14.08 -2.86 3.78
N ASP A 9 -14.83 -3.93 3.55
CA ASP A 9 -14.71 -5.16 4.34
C ASP A 9 -13.27 -5.72 4.29
N GLY A 10 -12.79 -6.13 5.46
CA GLY A 10 -11.45 -6.69 5.66
C GLY A 10 -10.33 -5.66 5.79
N ILE A 11 -10.54 -4.35 5.57
CA ILE A 11 -9.49 -3.36 5.87
C ILE A 11 -9.33 -3.24 7.39
N MET A 12 -8.14 -3.63 7.88
CA MET A 12 -7.79 -3.57 9.29
C MET A 12 -7.14 -2.23 9.66
N ALA A 13 -6.32 -1.68 8.77
CA ALA A 13 -5.70 -0.37 8.95
C ALA A 13 -5.31 0.25 7.62
N ILE A 14 -5.35 1.58 7.56
CA ILE A 14 -4.90 2.39 6.44
C ILE A 14 -4.02 3.53 6.97
N CYS A 15 -2.85 3.70 6.38
CA CYS A 15 -1.91 4.78 6.74
C CYS A 15 -1.54 5.60 5.52
N GLN A 16 -1.32 6.89 5.74
CA GLN A 16 -0.70 7.81 4.79
C GLN A 16 0.68 8.20 5.30
N PHE A 17 1.64 8.21 4.38
CA PHE A 17 3.03 8.57 4.66
C PHE A 17 3.53 9.64 3.69
N ARG A 18 4.65 10.28 4.04
CA ARG A 18 5.38 11.23 3.19
C ARG A 18 6.42 10.51 2.35
N ASP A 19 7.01 11.22 1.39
CA ASP A 19 8.05 10.66 0.51
C ASP A 19 9.37 10.30 1.24
N ASP A 20 9.52 10.66 2.51
CA ASP A 20 10.61 10.23 3.40
C ASP A 20 10.22 9.05 4.31
N GLY A 21 9.00 8.53 4.16
CA GLY A 21 8.42 7.47 4.98
C GLY A 21 7.85 7.94 6.32
N ALA A 22 7.84 9.23 6.61
CA ALA A 22 7.24 9.75 7.84
C ALA A 22 5.72 9.52 7.84
N PHE A 23 5.21 9.00 8.96
CA PHE A 23 3.78 8.85 9.22
C PHE A 23 3.08 10.22 9.20
N VAL A 24 1.98 10.32 8.45
CA VAL A 24 1.13 11.51 8.41
C VAL A 24 -0.10 11.30 9.27
N ARG A 25 -0.81 10.20 9.01
CA ARG A 25 -2.04 9.79 9.71
C ARG A 25 -2.36 8.35 9.37
N GLY A 26 -3.11 7.69 10.24
CA GLY A 26 -3.59 6.34 10.02
C GLY A 26 -4.87 6.09 10.81
N PHE A 27 -5.66 5.14 10.34
CA PHE A 27 -6.93 4.76 10.92
C PHE A 27 -7.07 3.24 10.90
N GLY A 28 -7.73 2.68 11.90
CA GLY A 28 -8.05 1.26 11.97
C GLY A 28 -7.74 0.64 13.33
N LEU A 29 -7.55 -0.67 13.34
CA LEU A 29 -7.39 -1.50 14.54
C LEU A 29 -5.94 -1.58 15.05
N LEU A 30 -4.97 -1.17 14.24
CA LEU A 30 -3.56 -1.19 14.65
C LEU A 30 -3.25 -0.04 15.62
N PRO A 31 -2.47 -0.29 16.69
CA PRO A 31 -1.92 0.77 17.53
C PRO A 31 -1.09 1.77 16.70
N GLU A 32 -1.04 3.03 17.14
CA GLU A 32 -0.34 4.11 16.43
C GLU A 32 1.15 3.79 16.17
N GLU A 33 1.86 3.22 17.15
CA GLU A 33 3.25 2.78 16.98
C GLU A 33 3.41 1.79 15.81
N GLN A 34 2.47 0.85 15.67
CA GLN A 34 2.48 -0.11 14.57
C GLN A 34 2.14 0.55 13.24
N MET A 35 1.25 1.55 13.23
CA MET A 35 0.93 2.34 12.04
C MET A 35 2.11 3.21 11.57
N MET A 36 2.89 3.75 12.50
CA MET A 36 4.15 4.45 12.22
C MET A 36 5.18 3.48 11.61
N GLY A 37 5.34 2.29 12.20
CA GLY A 37 6.19 1.23 11.66
C GLY A 37 5.75 0.78 10.26
N LEU A 38 4.44 0.60 10.05
CA LEU A 38 3.85 0.24 8.76
C LEU A 38 4.14 1.29 7.68
N SER A 39 4.08 2.57 8.03
CA SER A 39 4.38 3.67 7.11
C SER A 39 5.84 3.67 6.66
N LYS A 40 6.77 3.45 7.60
CA LYS A 40 8.18 3.30 7.28
C LYS A 40 8.44 2.08 6.41
N PHE A 41 7.87 0.93 6.79
CA PHE A 41 7.94 -0.30 6.01
C PHE A 41 7.44 -0.09 4.59
N ALA A 42 6.29 0.58 4.42
CA ALA A 42 5.68 0.78 3.11
C ALA A 42 6.52 1.65 2.19
N HIS A 43 7.09 2.72 2.72
CA HIS A 43 8.04 3.56 2.00
C HIS A 43 9.28 2.76 1.56
N ASP A 44 9.88 2.01 2.48
CA ASP A 44 11.11 1.26 2.19
C ASP A 44 10.84 0.14 1.16
N TYR A 45 9.70 -0.56 1.26
CA TYR A 45 9.29 -1.58 0.30
C TYR A 45 8.97 -1.01 -1.08
N LYS A 46 8.33 0.17 -1.15
CA LYS A 46 8.10 0.89 -2.41
C LYS A 46 9.41 1.15 -3.16
N ARG A 47 10.48 1.51 -2.45
CA ARG A 47 11.81 1.73 -3.07
C ARG A 47 12.41 0.46 -3.64
N ILE A 48 12.22 -0.68 -2.98
CA ILE A 48 12.66 -1.99 -3.49
C ILE A 48 11.89 -2.33 -4.77
N VAL A 49 10.56 -2.14 -4.77
CA VAL A 49 9.71 -2.41 -5.94
C VAL A 49 10.09 -1.50 -7.12
N GLN A 50 10.33 -0.22 -6.87
CA GLN A 50 10.82 0.71 -7.89
C GLN A 50 12.16 0.24 -8.48
N GLY A 51 13.12 -0.15 -7.64
CA GLY A 51 14.41 -0.65 -8.11
C GLY A 51 14.29 -1.90 -9.00
N ASN A 52 13.40 -2.84 -8.63
CA ASN A 52 13.13 -4.02 -9.45
C ASN A 52 12.48 -3.66 -10.78
N ALA A 53 11.51 -2.73 -10.78
CA ALA A 53 10.85 -2.26 -11.98
C ALA A 53 11.80 -1.53 -12.93
N ASP A 54 12.70 -0.70 -12.40
CA ASP A 54 13.71 -0.01 -13.20
C ASP A 54 14.66 -1.01 -13.87
N GLN A 55 15.10 -2.05 -13.14
CA GLN A 55 15.92 -3.12 -13.71
C GLN A 55 15.19 -3.89 -14.82
N LEU A 56 13.93 -4.27 -14.60
CA LEU A 56 13.13 -4.98 -15.60
C LEU A 56 12.86 -4.10 -16.84
N SER A 57 12.60 -2.81 -16.64
CA SER A 57 12.48 -1.84 -17.73
C SER A 57 13.76 -1.80 -18.57
N MET A 58 14.93 -1.77 -17.94
CA MET A 58 16.21 -1.76 -18.64
C MET A 58 16.49 -3.07 -19.39
N PHE A 59 16.24 -4.23 -18.78
CA PHE A 59 16.56 -5.52 -19.41
C PHE A 59 15.59 -5.91 -20.51
N THR A 60 14.31 -5.59 -20.36
CA THR A 60 13.27 -5.99 -21.33
C THR A 60 13.04 -4.95 -22.42
N GLN A 61 13.38 -3.68 -22.16
CA GLN A 61 13.04 -2.53 -23.02
C GLN A 61 11.53 -2.41 -23.32
N MET A 62 10.68 -3.04 -22.49
CA MET A 62 9.23 -2.98 -22.63
C MET A 62 8.67 -1.76 -21.90
N SER A 63 7.67 -1.12 -22.50
CA SER A 63 6.87 -0.09 -21.82
C SER A 63 6.00 -0.69 -20.72
N GLY A 64 5.71 0.09 -19.67
CA GLY A 64 4.76 -0.27 -18.62
C GLY A 64 5.37 -0.80 -17.32
N TRP A 65 6.70 -0.92 -17.23
CA TRP A 65 7.36 -1.31 -15.98
C TRP A 65 7.42 -0.19 -14.94
N THR A 66 7.66 1.05 -15.36
CA THR A 66 7.94 2.18 -14.48
C THR A 66 7.07 3.41 -14.83
N PRO A 67 6.53 4.12 -13.81
CA PRO A 67 6.54 3.78 -12.39
C PRO A 67 5.58 2.62 -12.07
N PRO A 68 5.84 1.81 -11.02
CA PRO A 68 4.89 0.81 -10.55
C PRO A 68 3.63 1.47 -9.97
N ASP A 69 2.46 0.94 -10.31
CA ASP A 69 1.18 1.40 -9.74
C ASP A 69 1.06 1.13 -8.23
N GLY A 70 1.72 0.08 -7.74
CA GLY A 70 1.62 -0.35 -6.35
C GLY A 70 2.28 -1.71 -6.13
N TRP A 71 2.13 -2.22 -4.92
CA TRP A 71 2.64 -3.54 -4.55
C TRP A 71 1.76 -4.18 -3.47
N MET A 72 1.91 -5.50 -3.33
CA MET A 72 1.28 -6.25 -2.25
C MET A 72 2.20 -7.38 -1.77
N VAL A 73 2.15 -7.65 -0.47
CA VAL A 73 2.74 -8.81 0.18
C VAL A 73 1.61 -9.60 0.82
N ARG A 74 1.30 -10.76 0.25
CA ARG A 74 0.21 -11.62 0.70
C ARG A 74 0.74 -12.72 1.62
N GLY A 75 0.35 -12.67 2.89
CA GLY A 75 0.51 -13.76 3.84
C GLY A 75 -0.70 -14.72 3.85
N PRO A 76 -0.69 -15.75 4.70
CA PRO A 76 -1.82 -16.67 4.84
C PRO A 76 -3.11 -15.96 5.30
N GLU A 77 -3.01 -15.16 6.36
CA GLU A 77 -4.18 -14.52 6.99
C GLU A 77 -4.41 -13.08 6.52
N MET A 78 -3.31 -12.36 6.27
CA MET A 78 -3.37 -10.93 5.98
C MET A 78 -2.48 -10.55 4.81
N THR A 79 -2.87 -9.47 4.12
CA THR A 79 -2.12 -8.85 3.04
C THR A 79 -1.76 -7.42 3.42
N VAL A 80 -0.52 -7.03 3.16
CA VAL A 80 -0.13 -5.62 3.17
C VAL A 80 -0.04 -5.16 1.73
N CYS A 81 -0.71 -4.06 1.38
CA CYS A 81 -0.67 -3.51 0.04
C CYS A 81 -0.55 -1.99 0.06
N SER A 82 0.03 -1.42 -0.99
CA SER A 82 0.31 0.01 -1.05
C SER A 82 0.18 0.54 -2.47
N VAL A 83 -0.37 1.75 -2.57
CA VAL A 83 -0.50 2.53 -3.79
C VAL A 83 -0.09 3.97 -3.46
N ALA A 84 0.78 4.56 -4.29
CA ALA A 84 1.35 5.89 -4.08
C ALA A 84 1.98 6.09 -2.67
N ASN A 85 1.31 6.83 -1.79
CA ASN A 85 1.72 7.12 -0.41
C ASN A 85 0.72 6.60 0.64
N LEU A 86 -0.11 5.62 0.24
CA LEU A 86 -1.06 4.93 1.09
C LEU A 86 -0.62 3.48 1.28
N VAL A 87 -0.81 2.95 2.49
CA VAL A 87 -0.59 1.53 2.80
C VAL A 87 -1.74 0.99 3.64
N CYS A 88 -2.20 -0.20 3.28
CA CYS A 88 -3.31 -0.90 3.90
C CYS A 88 -2.86 -2.26 4.44
N VAL A 89 -3.38 -2.63 5.60
CA VAL A 89 -3.41 -4.02 6.09
C VAL A 89 -4.82 -4.55 5.91
N PHE A 90 -4.93 -5.69 5.26
CA PHE A 90 -6.18 -6.31 4.86
C PHE A 90 -6.26 -7.76 5.37
N ASN A 91 -7.39 -8.15 5.94
CA ASN A 91 -7.70 -9.53 6.32
C ASN A 91 -8.21 -10.32 5.11
N ASN A 92 -7.50 -11.38 4.74
CA ASN A 92 -7.76 -12.16 3.53
C ASN A 92 -9.11 -12.89 3.54
N SER A 93 -9.73 -13.13 4.71
CA SER A 93 -10.99 -13.85 4.81
C SER A 93 -12.23 -12.96 4.76
N GLU A 94 -12.07 -11.63 4.79
CA GLU A 94 -13.17 -10.71 5.06
C GLU A 94 -13.55 -9.79 3.91
N GLY A 95 -12.87 -9.85 2.76
CA GLY A 95 -13.25 -8.98 1.64
C GLY A 95 -12.57 -9.32 0.32
N SER A 96 -12.62 -8.36 -0.61
CA SER A 96 -11.98 -8.48 -1.93
C SER A 96 -10.71 -7.64 -1.99
N LEU A 97 -9.55 -8.28 -2.10
CA LEU A 97 -8.28 -7.57 -2.30
C LEU A 97 -8.28 -6.71 -3.57
N ASN A 98 -9.00 -7.14 -4.63
CA ASN A 98 -9.13 -6.37 -5.84
C ASN A 98 -9.90 -5.05 -5.60
N GLU A 99 -10.95 -5.10 -4.78
CA GLU A 99 -11.68 -3.90 -4.39
C GLU A 99 -10.79 -2.97 -3.56
N VAL A 100 -10.06 -3.52 -2.59
CA VAL A 100 -9.11 -2.74 -1.77
C VAL A 100 -8.09 -2.01 -2.66
N MET A 101 -7.48 -2.71 -3.63
CA MET A 101 -6.50 -2.12 -4.55
C MET A 101 -7.11 -1.01 -5.41
N GLU A 102 -8.32 -1.21 -5.93
CA GLU A 102 -9.00 -0.19 -6.73
C GLU A 102 -9.32 1.06 -5.90
N ARG A 103 -9.82 0.86 -4.69
CA ARG A 103 -10.15 1.96 -3.77
C ARG A 103 -8.93 2.73 -3.28
N LEU A 104 -7.80 2.04 -3.09
CA LEU A 104 -6.51 2.69 -2.80
C LEU A 104 -6.04 3.54 -3.98
N ARG A 105 -6.17 3.04 -5.22
CA ARG A 105 -5.84 3.80 -6.43
C ARG A 105 -6.71 5.02 -6.57
N GLU A 106 -8.04 4.87 -6.43
CA GLU A 106 -8.97 5.99 -6.41
C GLU A 106 -8.54 7.03 -5.36
N ALA A 107 -8.32 6.62 -4.12
CA ALA A 107 -7.97 7.51 -3.02
C ALA A 107 -6.61 8.21 -3.16
N ALA A 108 -5.66 7.62 -3.89
CA ALA A 108 -4.33 8.18 -4.11
C ALA A 108 -4.30 9.32 -5.15
N HIS A 109 -5.32 9.42 -6.01
CA HIS A 109 -5.42 10.46 -7.05
C HIS A 109 -6.13 11.74 -6.59
N TRP A 110 -6.53 11.84 -5.31
CA TRP A 110 -7.19 13.00 -4.69
C TRP A 110 -6.36 13.60 -3.56
#